data_AF-A0A5N5SLP3-F1
#
_entry.id   AF-A0A5N5SLP3-F1
#
_cell.length_a   1.000
_cell.length_b   1.000
_cell.length_c   1.000
_cell.angle_alpha   90.00
_cell.angle_beta   90.00
_cell.angle_gamma   90.00
#
_symmetry.space_group_name_H-M   'P 1'
#
loop_
_entity.id
_entity.type
_entity.pdbx_description
1 polymer ?
#
loop_
_entity_poly.entity_id
_entity_poly.type
_entity_poly.pdbx_seq_one_letter_code
_entity_poly.pdbx_strand_id
1 'polypeptide(L)'
;MAVKGNLLFILIICLVNYVVSIEAVNVVEETVTYVGAVIEYEPYNIWDDEGKGYGVLQKNIEAVSSAARIAKLQFFTYTTYVPDPSDLVVPCNTSEANPNIEGLKLLSCVAKQESIYLVVNLLEAHPCSEETISSAPWSEYKIYDEDVNCPDSGFYFHNTETVLDRTGAVIARSVSGNICFDIGFEDPAYNNVRNRGIKNVISSTAWVDYLPFNTADLTQDGWSRGLKVNLLISGYHLPEEAKMGSGIYRQQFDEPPVYVYDKDSGNVLLVAEVKTTIETTQRPQTAKHTKVKKIQDKRIHLNTEEEEEEERVHVVFHERLQDYTSSSLLSGDEGDIFTVDVCGVDNFCCNLKYQYTGNLTYMLIALKGQFEVGGRY
;
A
#
# COMPACT_ATOMS: atom_id res chain seq x y z
N MET A 1 32.84 -56.93 27.24
CA MET A 1 31.51 -57.58 27.05
C MET A 1 30.49 -56.83 27.89
N ALA A 2 29.25 -56.65 27.38
CA ALA A 2 28.11 -55.95 28.01
C ALA A 2 28.38 -54.47 28.43
N VAL A 3 27.94 -53.44 27.69
CA VAL A 3 26.55 -52.94 27.51
C VAL A 3 25.95 -52.50 28.85
N LYS A 4 26.11 -51.21 29.21
CA LYS A 4 25.09 -50.15 29.06
C LYS A 4 23.71 -50.50 29.65
N GLY A 5 23.43 -49.96 30.84
CA GLY A 5 22.07 -49.60 31.21
C GLY A 5 21.85 -48.11 30.93
N ASN A 6 20.76 -47.76 30.26
CA ASN A 6 20.15 -46.44 30.33
C ASN A 6 18.64 -46.63 30.17
N LEU A 7 17.87 -46.04 31.08
CA LEU A 7 16.42 -46.12 31.11
C LEU A 7 15.82 -45.40 29.89
N LEU A 8 14.94 -46.07 29.15
CA LEU A 8 14.05 -45.42 28.19
C LEU A 8 12.62 -45.89 28.47
N PHE A 9 11.84 -45.06 29.15
CA PHE A 9 10.40 -45.25 29.25
C PHE A 9 9.77 -44.91 27.89
N ILE A 10 9.29 -45.92 27.19
CA ILE A 10 8.46 -45.73 26.00
C ILE A 10 7.07 -45.28 26.49
N LEU A 11 6.76 -44.00 26.28
CA LEU A 11 5.42 -43.47 26.50
C LEU A 11 4.50 -44.04 25.41
N ILE A 12 3.70 -45.05 25.76
CA ILE A 12 2.66 -45.58 24.87
C ILE A 12 1.57 -44.51 24.79
N ILE A 13 1.55 -43.76 23.69
CA ILE A 13 0.45 -42.86 23.35
C ILE A 13 -0.77 -43.73 23.07
N CYS A 14 -1.79 -43.63 23.93
CA CYS A 14 -3.11 -44.19 23.67
C CYS A 14 -3.70 -43.53 22.42
N LEU A 15 -3.64 -44.24 21.29
CA LEU A 15 -4.43 -43.94 20.10
C LEU A 15 -5.91 -44.17 20.41
N VAL A 16 -6.54 -43.19 21.05
CA VAL A 16 -8.00 -43.10 21.13
C VAL A 16 -8.49 -42.82 19.71
N ASN A 17 -9.22 -43.77 19.13
CA ASN A 17 -9.86 -43.63 17.82
C ASN A 17 -10.99 -42.60 17.86
N TYR A 18 -10.65 -41.31 17.94
CA TYR A 18 -11.53 -40.24 17.49
C TYR A 18 -11.36 -40.11 15.98
N VAL A 19 -12.16 -40.89 15.24
CA VAL A 19 -12.43 -40.58 13.83
C VAL A 19 -13.30 -39.33 13.83
N VAL A 20 -12.65 -38.17 13.86
CA VAL A 20 -13.28 -36.93 13.42
C VAL A 20 -13.55 -37.14 11.94
N SER A 21 -14.82 -37.31 11.58
CA SER A 21 -15.26 -37.17 10.20
C SER A 21 -15.02 -35.72 9.80
N ILE A 22 -13.83 -35.45 9.25
CA ILE A 22 -13.58 -34.25 8.48
C ILE A 22 -14.43 -34.42 7.22
N GLU A 23 -15.67 -33.96 7.27
CA GLU A 23 -16.42 -33.70 6.05
C GLU A 23 -15.57 -32.73 5.23
N ALA A 24 -15.16 -33.16 4.03
CA ALA A 24 -14.47 -32.30 3.10
C ALA A 24 -15.45 -31.20 2.67
N VAL A 25 -15.40 -30.07 3.39
CA VAL A 25 -16.12 -28.86 3.02
C VAL A 25 -15.53 -28.44 1.68
N ASN A 26 -16.31 -28.63 0.61
CA ASN A 26 -15.90 -28.21 -0.73
C ASN A 26 -15.88 -26.69 -0.76
N VAL A 27 -14.72 -26.11 -0.46
CA VAL A 27 -14.43 -24.69 -0.69
C VAL A 27 -14.44 -24.47 -2.19
N VAL A 28 -15.24 -23.50 -2.64
CA VAL A 28 -15.31 -23.07 -4.03
C VAL A 28 -14.81 -21.63 -4.09
N GLU A 29 -13.97 -21.31 -5.07
CA GLU A 29 -13.62 -19.92 -5.36
C GLU A 29 -14.77 -19.26 -6.13
N GLU A 30 -15.33 -18.19 -5.57
CA GLU A 30 -16.31 -17.34 -6.26
C GLU A 30 -15.63 -16.04 -6.71
N THR A 31 -15.74 -15.73 -8.02
CA THR A 31 -15.29 -14.44 -8.55
C THR A 31 -16.30 -13.36 -8.19
N VAL A 32 -15.90 -12.42 -7.35
CA VAL A 32 -16.67 -11.24 -6.98
C VAL A 32 -16.07 -9.97 -7.59
N THR A 33 -16.80 -8.88 -7.52
CA THR A 33 -16.40 -7.60 -8.11
C THR A 33 -16.74 -6.46 -7.15
N TYR A 34 -15.79 -5.56 -6.95
CA TYR A 34 -15.95 -4.34 -6.16
C TYR A 34 -15.51 -3.12 -6.95
N VAL A 35 -15.87 -1.93 -6.46
CA VAL A 35 -15.36 -0.66 -7.01
C VAL A 35 -14.22 -0.21 -6.12
N GLY A 36 -13.02 -0.13 -6.70
CA GLY A 36 -11.86 0.47 -6.07
C GLY A 36 -11.78 1.95 -6.41
N ALA A 37 -11.27 2.75 -5.48
CA ALA A 37 -10.86 4.12 -5.73
C ALA A 37 -9.54 4.40 -5.00
N VAL A 38 -8.66 5.17 -5.63
CA VAL A 38 -7.42 5.69 -5.02
C VAL A 38 -7.26 7.16 -5.41
N ILE A 39 -6.61 7.93 -4.56
CA ILE A 39 -6.31 9.34 -4.81
C ILE A 39 -4.80 9.51 -4.98
N GLU A 40 -4.40 10.16 -6.07
CA GLU A 40 -3.15 10.92 -6.12
C GLU A 40 -3.46 12.29 -5.54
N TYR A 41 -2.72 12.76 -4.55
CA TYR A 41 -2.96 14.07 -3.95
C TYR A 41 -1.69 14.86 -3.77
N GLU A 42 -1.77 16.16 -4.02
CA GLU A 42 -0.68 17.10 -3.81
C GLU A 42 -0.63 17.49 -2.33
N PRO A 43 0.40 17.07 -1.58
CA PRO A 43 0.51 17.42 -0.18
C PRO A 43 1.03 18.85 -0.06
N TYR A 44 0.20 19.74 0.47
CA TYR A 44 0.64 21.03 0.97
C TYR A 44 1.74 20.82 2.03
N ASN A 45 2.94 21.30 1.71
CA ASN A 45 4.16 21.08 2.48
C ASN A 45 4.75 22.39 3.06
N ILE A 46 4.03 23.51 2.97
CA ILE A 46 4.48 24.81 3.46
C ILE A 46 4.32 24.89 4.99
N TRP A 47 5.45 25.04 5.68
CA TRP A 47 5.54 25.30 7.12
C TRP A 47 5.56 26.81 7.35
N ASP A 48 4.64 27.32 8.19
CA ASP A 48 4.63 28.73 8.58
C ASP A 48 5.55 29.03 9.78
N ASP A 49 5.90 30.30 9.96
CA ASP A 49 6.83 30.79 10.98
C ASP A 49 6.30 30.66 12.43
N GLU A 50 5.04 30.20 12.64
CA GLU A 50 4.55 29.78 13.97
C GLU A 50 4.94 28.34 14.32
N GLY A 51 5.74 27.68 13.48
CA GLY A 51 6.66 26.62 13.88
C GLY A 51 6.01 25.31 14.30
N LYS A 52 4.75 25.10 13.90
CA LYS A 52 3.99 23.88 14.20
C LYS A 52 3.58 23.13 12.93
N GLY A 53 3.26 23.84 11.84
CA GLY A 53 2.93 23.27 10.53
C GLY A 53 1.43 23.05 10.25
N TYR A 54 0.52 23.73 10.95
CA TYR A 54 -0.89 23.31 11.02
C TYR A 54 -1.59 23.26 9.66
N GLY A 55 -1.17 24.11 8.72
CA GLY A 55 -1.68 24.13 7.35
C GLY A 55 -1.37 22.85 6.54
N VAL A 56 -0.27 22.14 6.83
CA VAL A 56 0.18 20.91 6.14
C VAL A 56 -0.91 19.86 6.15
N LEU A 57 -1.28 19.37 7.34
CA LEU A 57 -2.32 18.35 7.44
C LEU A 57 -3.70 18.92 7.09
N GLN A 58 -3.99 20.19 7.41
CA GLN A 58 -5.27 20.82 7.05
C GLN A 58 -5.51 20.74 5.54
N LYS A 59 -4.57 21.19 4.71
CA LYS A 59 -4.73 21.20 3.25
C LYS A 59 -4.62 19.81 2.63
N ASN A 60 -3.82 18.90 3.19
CA ASN A 60 -3.76 17.49 2.74
C ASN A 60 -5.07 16.76 3.02
N ILE A 61 -5.62 16.94 4.22
CA ILE A 61 -6.97 16.47 4.55
C ILE A 61 -8.00 17.22 3.72
N GLU A 62 -7.85 18.50 3.36
CA GLU A 62 -8.76 19.18 2.43
C GLU A 62 -8.67 18.62 1.00
N ALA A 63 -7.55 18.06 0.53
CA ALA A 63 -7.45 17.37 -0.75
C ALA A 63 -8.14 15.98 -0.70
N VAL A 64 -7.76 15.14 0.27
CA VAL A 64 -8.40 13.84 0.53
C VAL A 64 -9.90 14.00 0.85
N SER A 65 -10.27 15.08 1.54
CA SER A 65 -11.66 15.45 1.82
C SER A 65 -12.33 16.17 0.65
N SER A 66 -11.63 16.79 -0.31
CA SER A 66 -12.31 17.24 -1.54
C SER A 66 -12.77 16.05 -2.35
N ALA A 67 -11.94 14.99 -2.41
CA ALA A 67 -12.32 13.70 -2.99
C ALA A 67 -13.44 13.00 -2.20
N ALA A 68 -13.32 12.94 -0.87
CA ALA A 68 -14.28 12.23 0.00
C ALA A 68 -15.51 13.08 0.38
N ARG A 69 -15.52 14.36 -0.02
CA ARG A 69 -16.55 15.32 0.32
C ARG A 69 -16.77 16.33 -0.82
N ILE A 70 -17.64 15.90 -1.70
CA ILE A 70 -18.75 16.71 -2.27
C ILE A 70 -19.71 17.21 -1.14
N ALA A 71 -19.16 17.47 0.06
CA ALA A 71 -19.79 17.71 1.36
C ALA A 71 -18.81 18.37 2.39
N LYS A 72 -17.76 19.08 1.91
CA LYS A 72 -16.51 19.56 2.56
C LYS A 72 -16.49 19.86 4.09
N LEU A 73 -15.34 19.60 4.71
CA LEU A 73 -14.98 19.97 6.09
C LEU A 73 -13.48 20.33 6.27
N GLN A 74 -13.09 20.75 7.49
CA GLN A 74 -11.85 21.46 7.84
C GLN A 74 -11.36 20.99 9.23
N PHE A 75 -10.08 20.60 9.41
CA PHE A 75 -9.55 20.03 10.68
C PHE A 75 -8.08 20.37 10.97
N PHE A 76 -7.67 20.14 12.23
CA PHE A 76 -6.32 20.33 12.80
C PHE A 76 -5.78 19.02 13.44
N THR A 77 -4.51 19.08 13.89
CA THR A 77 -3.67 18.11 14.66
C THR A 77 -2.95 16.99 13.89
N TYR A 78 -1.61 17.04 13.93
CA TYR A 78 -0.64 16.21 13.18
C TYR A 78 -0.65 14.72 13.46
N THR A 79 -1.00 14.35 14.69
CA THR A 79 -0.89 13.00 15.21
C THR A 79 -2.18 12.62 15.90
N THR A 80 -2.51 11.32 15.85
CA THR A 80 -3.78 10.82 16.39
C THR A 80 -3.58 9.54 17.19
N TYR A 81 -4.49 9.32 18.15
CA TYR A 81 -4.63 8.04 18.83
C TYR A 81 -5.47 7.10 17.97
N VAL A 82 -4.89 6.02 17.45
CA VAL A 82 -5.62 5.02 16.65
C VAL A 82 -6.03 3.88 17.59
N PRO A 83 -7.34 3.64 17.83
CA PRO A 83 -7.79 2.61 18.75
C PRO A 83 -7.46 1.20 18.26
N ASP A 84 -7.38 0.23 19.17
CA ASP A 84 -7.22 -1.17 18.81
C ASP A 84 -8.43 -1.65 17.97
N PRO A 85 -8.19 -2.29 16.82
CA PRO A 85 -9.26 -2.83 15.97
C PRO A 85 -10.20 -3.82 16.68
N SER A 86 -9.73 -4.50 17.74
CA SER A 86 -10.51 -5.46 18.51
C SER A 86 -11.65 -4.80 19.30
N ASP A 87 -11.49 -3.54 19.69
CA ASP A 87 -12.50 -2.76 20.40
C ASP A 87 -13.61 -2.24 19.46
N LEU A 88 -13.40 -2.32 18.13
CA LEU A 88 -14.32 -1.86 17.08
C LEU A 88 -14.88 -0.45 17.33
N VAL A 89 -14.02 0.43 17.87
CA VAL A 89 -14.38 1.81 18.19
C VAL A 89 -14.85 2.52 16.92
N VAL A 90 -15.96 3.25 17.03
CA VAL A 90 -16.45 4.16 15.98
C VAL A 90 -16.18 5.60 16.44
N PRO A 91 -15.04 6.21 16.06
CA PRO A 91 -14.69 7.57 16.47
C PRO A 91 -15.80 8.60 16.19
N CYS A 92 -16.54 8.48 15.09
CA CYS A 92 -17.67 9.37 14.77
C CYS A 92 -18.77 9.41 15.85
N ASN A 93 -18.90 8.38 16.67
CA ASN A 93 -19.93 8.29 17.72
C ASN A 93 -19.43 8.76 19.10
N THR A 94 -18.14 9.08 19.26
CA THR A 94 -17.58 9.41 20.58
C THR A 94 -17.90 10.84 21.01
N SER A 95 -18.11 11.03 22.32
CA SER A 95 -18.23 12.34 22.97
C SER A 95 -16.90 12.82 23.59
N GLU A 96 -15.82 12.07 23.41
CA GLU A 96 -14.46 12.46 23.83
C GLU A 96 -14.08 13.82 23.21
N ALA A 97 -13.39 14.68 23.97
CA ALA A 97 -13.02 16.04 23.57
C ALA A 97 -11.52 16.21 23.30
N ASN A 98 -10.72 15.14 23.43
CA ASN A 98 -9.29 15.14 23.10
C ASN A 98 -9.06 15.61 21.64
N PRO A 99 -8.33 16.72 21.41
CA PRO A 99 -8.22 17.32 20.09
C PRO A 99 -7.47 16.41 19.10
N ASN A 100 -6.58 15.54 19.57
CA ASN A 100 -5.74 14.70 18.72
C ASN A 100 -6.54 13.62 17.97
N ILE A 101 -7.79 13.32 18.37
CA ILE A 101 -8.65 12.37 17.63
C ILE A 101 -9.61 13.03 16.65
N GLU A 102 -9.67 14.35 16.56
CA GLU A 102 -10.66 15.07 15.72
C GLU A 102 -10.54 14.71 14.23
N GLY A 103 -9.31 14.59 13.70
CA GLY A 103 -9.09 14.10 12.34
C GLY A 103 -9.62 12.68 12.11
N LEU A 104 -9.36 11.76 13.05
CA LEU A 104 -9.87 10.38 12.98
C LEU A 104 -11.41 10.32 13.12
N LYS A 105 -12.02 11.19 13.94
CA LYS A 105 -13.48 11.34 14.01
C LYS A 105 -14.08 11.76 12.68
N LEU A 106 -13.49 12.75 11.99
CA LEU A 106 -13.95 13.15 10.66
C LEU A 106 -13.93 11.95 9.72
N LEU A 107 -12.78 11.30 9.58
CA LEU A 107 -12.59 10.19 8.65
C LEU A 107 -13.59 9.04 8.94
N SER A 108 -13.78 8.71 10.22
CA SER A 108 -14.82 7.78 10.68
C SER A 108 -16.22 8.22 10.29
N CYS A 109 -16.56 9.51 10.44
CA CYS A 109 -17.86 10.04 10.02
C CYS A 109 -18.04 10.04 8.50
N VAL A 110 -17.01 10.28 7.71
CA VAL A 110 -17.08 10.21 6.24
C VAL A 110 -17.31 8.76 5.80
N ALA A 111 -16.53 7.82 6.31
CA ALA A 111 -16.68 6.38 6.02
C ALA A 111 -18.11 5.89 6.33
N LYS A 112 -18.66 6.32 7.47
CA LYS A 112 -20.03 6.04 7.91
C LYS A 112 -21.11 6.70 7.05
N GLN A 113 -20.96 7.99 6.71
CA GLN A 113 -21.96 8.75 5.96
C GLN A 113 -22.06 8.29 4.51
N GLU A 114 -20.91 8.06 3.85
CA GLU A 114 -20.85 7.58 2.47
C GLU A 114 -20.95 6.05 2.37
N SER A 115 -20.97 5.33 3.50
CA SER A 115 -21.02 3.86 3.57
C SER A 115 -19.88 3.18 2.79
N ILE A 116 -18.67 3.73 2.87
CA ILE A 116 -17.45 3.26 2.20
C ILE A 116 -16.48 2.63 3.20
N TYR A 117 -15.62 1.73 2.71
CA TYR A 117 -14.37 1.46 3.42
C TYR A 117 -13.39 2.59 3.09
N LEU A 118 -12.65 3.06 4.09
CA LEU A 118 -11.68 4.13 3.93
C LEU A 118 -10.34 3.66 4.51
N VAL A 119 -9.30 3.69 3.69
CA VAL A 119 -7.91 3.39 4.09
C VAL A 119 -7.14 4.68 4.07
N VAL A 120 -6.45 4.99 5.16
CA VAL A 120 -5.74 6.25 5.36
C VAL A 120 -4.42 6.01 6.08
N ASN A 121 -3.39 6.72 5.63
CA ASN A 121 -2.11 6.77 6.33
C ASN A 121 -2.14 7.87 7.38
N LEU A 122 -1.80 7.52 8.62
CA LEU A 122 -1.86 8.43 9.77
C LEU A 122 -0.54 8.33 10.56
N LEU A 123 -0.10 9.46 11.10
CA LEU A 123 0.97 9.48 12.10
C LEU A 123 0.35 9.19 13.47
N GLU A 124 0.42 7.93 13.90
CA GLU A 124 -0.08 7.52 15.21
C GLU A 124 0.84 8.04 16.32
N ALA A 125 0.25 8.55 17.40
CA ALA A 125 0.94 8.87 18.64
C ALA A 125 0.59 7.83 19.71
N HIS A 126 1.49 6.88 19.95
CA HIS A 126 1.34 5.87 20.99
C HIS A 126 1.90 6.41 22.31
N PRO A 127 1.06 6.61 23.36
CA PRO A 127 1.52 7.14 24.64
C PRO A 127 2.43 6.14 25.37
N CYS A 128 3.41 6.62 26.14
CA CYS A 128 4.30 5.78 26.94
C CYS A 128 4.68 6.35 28.33
N SER A 129 4.21 7.55 28.69
CA SER A 129 4.44 8.19 29.99
C SER A 129 3.15 8.33 30.80
N GLU A 130 3.23 8.49 32.13
CA GLU A 130 2.05 8.60 33.01
C GLU A 130 1.07 9.72 32.55
N GLU A 131 1.59 10.89 32.16
CA GLU A 131 0.79 12.03 31.67
C GLU A 131 0.08 11.74 30.34
N THR A 132 0.75 11.08 29.40
CA THR A 132 0.20 10.79 28.06
C THR A 132 -0.75 9.59 28.08
N ILE A 133 -0.48 8.59 28.92
CA ILE A 133 -1.36 7.45 29.17
C ILE A 133 -2.65 7.90 29.87
N SER A 134 -2.55 8.74 30.91
CA SER A 134 -3.72 9.20 31.67
C SER A 134 -4.64 10.12 30.86
N SER A 135 -4.09 10.89 29.91
CA SER A 135 -4.84 11.74 28.97
C SER A 135 -5.33 11.02 27.70
N ALA A 136 -5.01 9.74 27.53
CA ALA A 136 -5.37 8.96 26.34
C ALA A 136 -6.90 8.70 26.26
N PRO A 137 -7.50 8.77 25.07
CA PRO A 137 -8.95 8.67 24.89
C PRO A 137 -9.47 7.22 25.02
N TRP A 138 -8.71 6.24 24.55
CA TRP A 138 -9.13 4.84 24.45
C TRP A 138 -8.75 4.01 25.69
N SER A 139 -9.48 2.92 25.93
CA SER A 139 -9.30 2.04 27.10
C SER A 139 -7.99 1.26 27.07
N GLU A 140 -7.50 0.87 25.89
CA GLU A 140 -6.28 0.07 25.74
C GLU A 140 -5.06 0.71 26.41
N TYR A 141 -4.87 2.01 26.22
CA TYR A 141 -3.68 2.73 26.66
C TYR A 141 -3.62 2.82 28.19
N LYS A 142 -4.77 2.81 28.87
CA LYS A 142 -4.90 2.94 30.33
C LYS A 142 -4.49 1.67 31.10
N ILE A 143 -4.00 0.65 30.40
CA ILE A 143 -3.53 -0.63 30.94
C ILE A 143 -2.00 -0.76 30.84
N TYR A 144 -1.32 0.16 30.15
CA TYR A 144 0.14 0.12 29.96
C TYR A 144 0.90 0.61 31.20
N ASP A 145 1.97 -0.11 31.55
CA ASP A 145 3.00 0.35 32.48
C ASP A 145 3.91 1.39 31.79
N GLU A 146 4.47 2.32 32.57
CA GLU A 146 5.39 3.37 32.10
C GLU A 146 6.68 2.78 31.51
N ASP A 147 7.08 3.21 30.30
CA ASP A 147 8.32 2.75 29.66
C ASP A 147 9.51 3.63 30.09
N VAL A 148 10.53 2.99 30.67
CA VAL A 148 11.80 3.62 31.07
C VAL A 148 12.56 4.25 29.89
N ASN A 149 12.25 3.84 28.66
CA ASN A 149 12.82 4.38 27.41
C ASN A 149 11.89 5.37 26.70
N CYS A 150 10.75 5.72 27.29
CA CYS A 150 9.79 6.66 26.70
C CYS A 150 10.51 8.00 26.39
N PRO A 151 10.38 8.56 25.16
CA PRO A 151 11.01 9.83 24.83
C PRO A 151 10.42 10.99 25.65
N ASP A 152 11.15 12.12 25.75
CA ASP A 152 10.71 13.33 26.46
C ASP A 152 9.35 13.89 25.97
N SER A 153 8.89 13.51 24.77
CA SER A 153 7.55 13.81 24.23
C SER A 153 6.42 13.08 24.95
N GLY A 154 6.71 11.98 25.66
CA GLY A 154 5.73 11.03 26.18
C GLY A 154 5.14 10.08 25.13
N PHE A 155 5.60 10.13 23.88
CA PHE A 155 5.02 9.35 22.77
C PHE A 155 6.07 8.66 21.91
N TYR A 156 5.77 7.43 21.48
CA TYR A 156 6.32 6.86 20.25
C TYR A 156 5.43 7.25 19.07
N PHE A 157 6.05 7.58 17.93
CA PHE A 157 5.33 7.96 16.71
C PHE A 157 5.49 6.88 15.64
N HIS A 158 4.38 6.48 15.04
CA HIS A 158 4.34 5.40 14.05
C HIS A 158 3.66 5.85 12.76
N ASN A 159 4.25 5.48 11.63
CA ASN A 159 3.56 5.51 10.34
C ASN A 159 2.56 4.34 10.34
N THR A 160 1.26 4.65 10.35
CA THR A 160 0.20 3.68 10.61
C THR A 160 -0.87 3.73 9.52
N GLU A 161 -0.99 2.64 8.77
CA GLU A 161 -2.14 2.47 7.87
C GLU A 161 -3.37 2.07 8.69
N THR A 162 -4.43 2.88 8.61
CA THR A 162 -5.68 2.69 9.36
C THR A 162 -6.84 2.41 8.41
N VAL A 163 -7.62 1.37 8.70
CA VAL A 163 -8.80 1.00 7.91
C VAL A 163 -10.07 1.24 8.72
N LEU A 164 -10.94 2.09 8.16
CA LEU A 164 -12.28 2.36 8.65
C LEU A 164 -13.30 1.58 7.81
N ASP A 165 -14.29 0.97 8.47
CA ASP A 165 -15.39 0.29 7.80
C ASP A 165 -16.56 1.23 7.45
N ARG A 166 -17.58 0.67 6.79
CA ARG A 166 -18.78 1.40 6.35
C ARG A 166 -19.67 1.93 7.49
N THR A 167 -19.40 1.54 8.74
CA THR A 167 -20.05 2.07 9.94
C THR A 167 -19.22 3.17 10.61
N GLY A 168 -18.00 3.39 10.13
CA GLY A 168 -16.98 4.26 10.72
C GLY A 168 -16.14 3.58 11.80
N ALA A 169 -16.22 2.24 11.97
CA ALA A 169 -15.43 1.52 12.95
C ALA A 169 -13.98 1.35 12.47
N VAL A 170 -13.00 1.49 13.36
CA VAL A 170 -11.61 1.09 13.08
C VAL A 170 -11.55 -0.44 13.10
N ILE A 171 -11.19 -1.04 11.95
CA ILE A 171 -11.16 -2.50 11.75
C ILE A 171 -9.77 -3.04 11.39
N ALA A 172 -8.81 -2.16 11.11
CA ALA A 172 -7.39 -2.50 11.10
C ALA A 172 -6.55 -1.27 11.46
N ARG A 173 -5.48 -1.51 12.23
CA ARG A 173 -4.41 -0.59 12.60
C ARG A 173 -3.13 -1.33 12.24
N SER A 174 -2.33 -0.78 11.32
CA SER A 174 -1.13 -1.46 10.83
C SER A 174 0.08 -0.55 10.91
N VAL A 175 0.72 -0.60 12.09
CA VAL A 175 2.05 -0.02 12.39
C VAL A 175 3.17 -0.71 11.57
N SER A 176 2.87 -1.90 11.03
CA SER A 176 3.68 -2.68 10.09
C SER A 176 2.81 -3.16 8.91
N GLY A 177 2.03 -2.24 8.35
CA GLY A 177 1.23 -2.47 7.14
C GLY A 177 2.09 -2.59 5.89
N ASN A 178 1.49 -2.80 4.73
CA ASN A 178 2.23 -2.66 3.47
C ASN A 178 2.22 -1.17 3.09
N ILE A 179 3.18 -0.39 3.58
CA ILE A 179 3.23 1.07 3.39
C ILE A 179 4.44 1.42 2.53
N CYS A 180 4.19 2.09 1.41
CA CYS A 180 5.22 2.60 0.52
C CYS A 180 6.29 1.54 0.17
N PHE A 181 7.47 1.64 0.78
CA PHE A 181 8.65 0.85 0.49
C PHE A 181 8.54 -0.62 0.93
N ASP A 182 7.55 -0.99 1.76
CA ASP A 182 7.31 -2.37 2.20
C ASP A 182 7.08 -3.36 1.06
N ILE A 183 6.60 -2.91 -0.11
CA ILE A 183 6.44 -3.79 -1.29
C ILE A 183 7.78 -4.35 -1.80
N GLY A 184 8.91 -3.73 -1.44
CA GLY A 184 10.26 -4.22 -1.72
C GLY A 184 10.75 -5.36 -0.82
N PHE A 185 10.02 -5.70 0.25
CA PHE A 185 10.49 -6.65 1.28
C PHE A 185 9.66 -7.93 1.41
N GLU A 186 10.26 -8.93 2.07
CA GLU A 186 9.62 -10.22 2.35
C GLU A 186 8.49 -10.09 3.37
N ASP A 187 8.76 -9.43 4.50
CA ASP A 187 7.77 -9.07 5.51
C ASP A 187 7.55 -7.55 5.51
N PRO A 188 6.29 -7.07 5.56
CA PRO A 188 5.05 -7.86 5.58
C PRO A 188 4.55 -8.26 4.17
N ALA A 189 4.97 -7.57 3.11
CA ALA A 189 4.20 -7.51 1.85
C ALA A 189 4.19 -8.81 1.04
N TYR A 190 5.35 -9.41 0.78
CA TYR A 190 5.43 -10.68 0.05
C TYR A 190 4.78 -11.83 0.83
N ASN A 191 5.04 -11.92 2.14
CA ASN A 191 4.50 -12.97 3.01
C ASN A 191 2.99 -12.86 3.21
N ASN A 192 2.43 -11.65 3.26
CA ASN A 192 0.98 -11.42 3.21
C ASN A 192 0.33 -12.06 1.97
N VAL A 193 0.94 -11.89 0.79
CA VAL A 193 0.40 -12.46 -0.45
C VAL A 193 0.66 -13.96 -0.56
N ARG A 194 1.90 -14.40 -0.33
CA ARG A 194 2.36 -15.78 -0.62
C ARG A 194 1.97 -16.77 0.46
N ASN A 195 2.08 -16.40 1.73
CA ASN A 195 1.90 -17.32 2.86
C ASN A 195 0.51 -17.15 3.51
N ARG A 196 -0.10 -15.96 3.42
CA ARG A 196 -1.46 -15.69 3.94
C ARG A 196 -2.54 -15.60 2.85
N GLY A 197 -2.16 -15.74 1.58
CA GLY A 197 -3.10 -15.87 0.45
C GLY A 197 -3.83 -14.60 0.02
N ILE A 198 -3.42 -13.42 0.51
CA ILE A 198 -4.08 -12.14 0.23
C ILE A 198 -4.08 -11.85 -1.28
N LYS A 199 -5.27 -11.53 -1.83
CA LYS A 199 -5.52 -11.27 -3.26
C LYS A 199 -5.70 -9.81 -3.63
N ASN A 200 -5.99 -8.96 -2.65
CA ASN A 200 -6.18 -7.52 -2.81
C ASN A 200 -5.34 -6.83 -1.75
N VAL A 201 -4.42 -6.00 -2.20
CA VAL A 201 -3.52 -5.21 -1.36
C VAL A 201 -3.89 -3.76 -1.53
N ILE A 202 -4.04 -3.06 -0.41
CA ILE A 202 -4.24 -1.60 -0.37
C ILE A 202 -3.02 -1.03 0.35
N SER A 203 -2.51 0.09 -0.14
CA SER A 203 -1.31 0.73 0.37
C SER A 203 -1.35 2.25 0.13
N SER A 204 -0.65 3.00 0.96
CA SER A 204 -0.31 4.40 0.76
C SER A 204 1.17 4.53 0.42
N THR A 205 1.55 5.57 -0.33
CA THR A 205 2.94 5.75 -0.74
C THR A 205 3.36 7.22 -0.87
N ALA A 206 4.63 7.47 -0.56
CA ALA A 206 5.35 8.68 -0.95
C ALA A 206 6.62 8.21 -1.70
N TRP A 207 6.39 7.42 -2.75
CA TRP A 207 7.44 6.75 -3.54
C TRP A 207 8.42 7.77 -4.11
N VAL A 208 9.71 7.46 -4.08
CA VAL A 208 10.75 8.31 -4.69
C VAL A 208 11.23 7.65 -5.97
N ASP A 209 11.11 8.34 -7.09
CA ASP A 209 11.41 7.81 -8.42
C ASP A 209 12.91 7.78 -8.71
N TYR A 210 13.39 6.57 -9.03
CA TYR A 210 14.74 6.32 -9.52
C TYR A 210 14.66 5.72 -10.92
N LEU A 211 15.13 6.46 -11.92
CA LEU A 211 15.21 5.98 -13.29
C LEU A 211 16.44 5.08 -13.49
N PRO A 212 16.31 4.03 -14.34
CA PRO A 212 15.16 3.74 -15.20
C PRO A 212 14.24 2.62 -14.71
N PHE A 213 14.52 1.94 -13.59
CA PHE A 213 13.81 0.71 -13.20
C PHE A 213 12.86 0.85 -12.00
N ASN A 214 12.88 1.99 -11.32
CA ASN A 214 12.20 2.15 -10.04
C ASN A 214 11.37 3.45 -9.98
N THR A 215 10.55 3.67 -10.99
CA THR A 215 9.42 4.62 -10.91
C THR A 215 8.22 3.95 -10.25
N ALA A 216 7.38 4.74 -9.59
CA ALA A 216 6.19 4.27 -8.89
C ALA A 216 5.30 3.37 -9.77
N ASP A 217 4.96 3.83 -10.98
CA ASP A 217 4.05 3.13 -11.89
C ASP A 217 4.59 1.76 -12.35
N LEU A 218 5.88 1.70 -12.72
CA LEU A 218 6.55 0.48 -13.18
C LEU A 218 6.73 -0.54 -12.04
N THR A 219 7.21 -0.11 -10.87
CA THR A 219 7.45 -1.00 -9.73
C THR A 219 6.13 -1.56 -9.19
N GLN A 220 5.09 -0.74 -9.05
CA GLN A 220 3.81 -1.15 -8.48
C GLN A 220 3.02 -2.07 -9.44
N ASP A 221 2.96 -1.77 -10.74
CA ASP A 221 2.32 -2.66 -11.73
C ASP A 221 3.09 -3.99 -11.86
N GLY A 222 4.43 -3.92 -11.89
CA GLY A 222 5.31 -5.09 -11.92
C GLY A 222 5.10 -6.01 -10.70
N TRP A 223 4.98 -5.44 -9.50
CA TRP A 223 4.71 -6.17 -8.26
C TRP A 223 3.32 -6.85 -8.29
N SER A 224 2.28 -6.09 -8.66
CA SER A 224 0.90 -6.60 -8.79
C SER A 224 0.82 -7.80 -9.74
N ARG A 225 1.42 -7.68 -10.94
CA ARG A 225 1.46 -8.74 -11.95
C ARG A 225 2.31 -9.94 -11.54
N GLY A 226 3.51 -9.69 -10.99
CA GLY A 226 4.45 -10.74 -10.58
C GLY A 226 3.92 -11.59 -9.42
N LEU A 227 3.20 -10.96 -8.49
CA LEU A 227 2.56 -11.68 -7.39
C LEU A 227 1.16 -12.21 -7.72
N LYS A 228 0.50 -11.69 -8.78
CA LYS A 228 -0.87 -12.02 -9.21
C LYS A 228 -1.91 -11.61 -8.17
N VAL A 229 -1.88 -10.34 -7.79
CA VAL A 229 -2.80 -9.70 -6.84
C VAL A 229 -3.24 -8.34 -7.35
N ASN A 230 -4.42 -7.90 -6.96
CA ASN A 230 -4.82 -6.52 -7.19
C ASN A 230 -4.07 -5.63 -6.19
N LEU A 231 -3.50 -4.51 -6.67
CA LEU A 231 -2.84 -3.51 -5.84
C LEU A 231 -3.54 -2.16 -6.06
N LEU A 232 -4.10 -1.61 -4.99
CA LEU A 232 -4.67 -0.26 -4.96
C LEU A 232 -3.73 0.60 -4.12
N ILE A 233 -3.05 1.57 -4.74
CA ILE A 233 -2.06 2.39 -4.07
C ILE A 233 -2.28 3.88 -4.33
N SER A 234 -2.25 4.65 -3.25
CA SER A 234 -2.51 6.09 -3.20
C SER A 234 -1.21 6.83 -2.93
N GLY A 235 -0.79 7.67 -3.88
CA GLY A 235 0.49 8.36 -3.88
C GLY A 235 0.39 9.85 -3.54
N TYR A 236 1.53 10.42 -3.13
CA TYR A 236 1.75 11.86 -3.10
C TYR A 236 1.98 12.38 -4.52
N HIS A 237 1.63 13.64 -4.76
CA HIS A 237 2.00 14.41 -5.94
C HIS A 237 2.94 15.56 -5.58
N LEU A 238 4.23 15.28 -5.57
CA LEU A 238 5.36 16.21 -5.44
C LEU A 238 6.44 15.85 -6.49
N PRO A 239 6.20 16.10 -7.80
CA PRO A 239 7.19 15.86 -8.84
C PRO A 239 8.51 16.62 -8.59
N GLU A 240 8.47 17.77 -7.92
CA GLU A 240 9.66 18.55 -7.54
C GLU A 240 10.53 17.84 -6.48
N GLU A 241 9.97 16.84 -5.77
CA GLU A 241 10.67 15.97 -4.82
C GLU A 241 10.79 14.51 -5.33
N ALA A 242 10.60 14.28 -6.63
CA ALA A 242 10.59 12.97 -7.28
C ALA A 242 9.52 11.99 -6.77
N LYS A 243 8.34 12.50 -6.35
CA LYS A 243 7.23 11.68 -5.82
C LYS A 243 5.96 11.90 -6.62
N MET A 244 5.60 10.94 -7.47
CA MET A 244 4.30 10.86 -8.12
C MET A 244 4.00 9.41 -8.49
N GLY A 245 2.76 9.08 -8.85
CA GLY A 245 2.37 7.74 -9.27
C GLY A 245 1.41 7.06 -8.30
N SER A 246 0.16 6.98 -8.73
CA SER A 246 -0.94 6.33 -8.01
C SER A 246 -1.71 5.41 -8.95
N GLY A 247 -2.23 4.28 -8.45
CA GLY A 247 -2.84 3.31 -9.35
C GLY A 247 -3.69 2.20 -8.72
N ILE A 248 -4.54 1.66 -9.58
CA ILE A 248 -5.33 0.43 -9.39
C ILE A 248 -4.80 -0.58 -10.41
N TYR A 249 -3.82 -1.36 -9.97
CA TYR A 249 -3.18 -2.41 -10.75
C TYR A 249 -3.96 -3.73 -10.55
N ARG A 250 -4.26 -4.40 -11.66
CA ARG A 250 -5.16 -5.55 -11.70
C ARG A 250 -4.35 -6.84 -11.82
N GLN A 251 -4.78 -7.89 -11.11
CA GLN A 251 -4.09 -9.19 -11.07
C GLN A 251 -4.02 -9.93 -12.43
N GLN A 252 -4.87 -9.54 -13.40
CA GLN A 252 -4.99 -10.20 -14.70
C GLN A 252 -4.36 -9.35 -15.81
N PHE A 253 -3.67 -9.99 -16.76
CA PHE A 253 -2.95 -9.30 -17.85
C PHE A 253 -3.88 -8.72 -18.93
N ASP A 254 -5.11 -9.22 -19.05
CA ASP A 254 -6.11 -8.79 -20.03
C ASP A 254 -6.93 -7.57 -19.60
N GLU A 255 -6.85 -7.16 -18.33
CA GLU A 255 -7.42 -5.91 -17.85
C GLU A 255 -6.29 -4.88 -17.57
N PRO A 256 -6.24 -3.74 -18.29
CA PRO A 256 -5.20 -2.74 -18.09
C PRO A 256 -5.32 -2.08 -16.70
N PRO A 257 -4.21 -1.56 -16.13
CA PRO A 257 -4.24 -0.84 -14.89
C PRO A 257 -4.88 0.54 -15.08
N VAL A 258 -5.44 1.11 -14.02
CA VAL A 258 -5.90 2.50 -14.00
C VAL A 258 -4.96 3.27 -13.10
N TYR A 259 -4.10 4.10 -13.69
CA TYR A 259 -3.06 4.82 -12.96
C TYR A 259 -2.94 6.26 -13.46
N VAL A 260 -2.27 7.10 -12.70
CA VAL A 260 -1.79 8.43 -13.08
C VAL A 260 -0.31 8.51 -12.76
N TYR A 261 0.45 9.17 -13.62
CA TYR A 261 1.89 9.38 -13.52
C TYR A 261 2.25 10.51 -14.49
N ASP A 262 1.97 11.74 -14.05
CA ASP A 262 2.11 12.95 -14.86
C ASP A 262 2.40 14.10 -13.89
N LYS A 263 3.48 14.85 -14.12
CA LYS A 263 3.91 15.95 -13.24
C LYS A 263 2.84 17.05 -13.09
N ASP A 264 1.94 17.17 -14.06
CA ASP A 264 0.90 18.19 -14.10
C ASP A 264 -0.47 17.64 -13.64
N SER A 265 -0.52 16.43 -13.02
CA SER A 265 -1.77 15.79 -12.58
C SER A 265 -2.44 16.52 -11.39
N GLY A 266 -1.65 16.91 -10.39
CA GLY A 266 -2.13 17.46 -9.12
C GLY A 266 -2.95 16.43 -8.34
N ASN A 267 -4.16 16.81 -7.94
CA ASN A 267 -5.08 15.93 -7.23
C ASN A 267 -5.95 15.13 -8.23
N VAL A 268 -5.79 13.81 -8.27
CA VAL A 268 -6.55 12.93 -9.19
C VAL A 268 -7.18 11.76 -8.45
N LEU A 269 -8.50 11.65 -8.52
CA LEU A 269 -9.26 10.49 -8.09
C LEU A 269 -9.38 9.47 -9.23
N LEU A 270 -8.80 8.29 -9.04
CA LEU A 270 -8.96 7.13 -9.91
C LEU A 270 -10.10 6.26 -9.38
N VAL A 271 -11.01 5.81 -10.25
CA VAL A 271 -12.10 4.90 -9.89
C VAL A 271 -12.20 3.78 -10.91
N ALA A 272 -12.19 2.53 -10.45
CA ALA A 272 -12.13 1.36 -11.32
C ALA A 272 -12.95 0.18 -10.77
N GLU A 273 -13.46 -0.64 -11.69
CA GLU A 273 -14.05 -1.94 -11.33
C GLU A 273 -12.91 -2.96 -11.13
N VAL A 274 -12.92 -3.69 -10.01
CA VAL A 274 -11.88 -4.66 -9.64
C VAL A 274 -12.50 -6.03 -9.36
N LYS A 275 -11.98 -7.06 -10.03
CA LYS A 275 -12.39 -8.46 -9.85
C LYS A 275 -11.44 -9.16 -8.90
N THR A 276 -11.97 -10.00 -8.02
CA THR A 276 -11.18 -10.81 -7.10
C THR A 276 -11.88 -12.13 -6.79
N THR A 277 -11.16 -13.09 -6.22
CA THR A 277 -11.73 -14.37 -5.79
C THR A 277 -11.89 -14.39 -4.27
N ILE A 278 -13.02 -14.92 -3.81
CA ILE A 278 -13.26 -15.24 -2.39
C ILE A 278 -13.48 -16.74 -2.23
N GLU A 279 -12.97 -17.29 -1.14
CA GLU A 279 -13.28 -18.65 -0.73
C GLU A 279 -14.68 -18.70 -0.10
N THR A 280 -15.55 -19.55 -0.62
CA THR A 280 -16.89 -19.78 -0.05
C THR A 280 -17.16 -21.26 0.16
N THR A 281 -17.81 -21.57 1.28
CA THR A 281 -18.32 -22.92 1.61
C THR A 281 -19.74 -23.13 1.09
N GLN A 282 -20.37 -22.09 0.53
CA GLN A 282 -21.69 -22.20 -0.08
C GLN A 282 -21.55 -22.72 -1.51
N ARG A 283 -22.45 -23.63 -1.91
CA ARG A 283 -22.55 -24.02 -3.33
C ARG A 283 -22.85 -22.77 -4.16
N PRO A 284 -22.19 -22.55 -5.30
CA PRO A 284 -22.52 -21.44 -6.19
C PRO A 284 -24.01 -21.44 -6.50
N GLN A 285 -24.75 -20.49 -5.92
CA GLN A 285 -26.11 -20.25 -6.37
C GLN A 285 -26.00 -19.80 -7.82
N THR A 286 -26.80 -20.39 -8.71
CA THR A 286 -26.80 -20.00 -10.12
C THR A 286 -27.19 -18.53 -10.18
N ALA A 287 -26.20 -17.66 -10.29
CA ALA A 287 -26.41 -16.23 -10.19
C ALA A 287 -27.44 -15.84 -11.26
N LYS A 288 -28.58 -15.30 -10.82
CA LYS A 288 -29.48 -14.63 -11.75
C LYS A 288 -28.63 -13.52 -12.37
N HIS A 289 -28.23 -13.69 -13.63
CA HIS A 289 -27.44 -12.74 -14.41
C HIS A 289 -28.21 -11.44 -14.62
N THR A 290 -28.40 -10.71 -13.53
CA THR A 290 -28.72 -9.30 -13.52
C THR A 290 -27.51 -8.65 -14.16
N LYS A 291 -27.70 -7.99 -15.30
CA LYS A 291 -26.64 -7.24 -15.97
C LYS A 291 -26.23 -6.07 -15.06
N VAL A 292 -25.32 -6.32 -14.13
CA VAL A 292 -24.61 -5.26 -13.41
C VAL A 292 -23.90 -4.45 -14.50
N LYS A 293 -24.25 -3.18 -14.58
CA LYS A 293 -23.72 -2.29 -15.62
C LYS A 293 -22.26 -2.01 -15.27
N LYS A 294 -21.32 -2.64 -15.99
CA LYS A 294 -19.87 -2.46 -15.79
C LYS A 294 -19.56 -0.97 -15.62
N ILE A 295 -18.88 -0.64 -14.53
CA ILE A 295 -18.43 0.74 -14.32
C ILE A 295 -17.25 0.98 -15.26
N GLN A 296 -17.33 2.04 -16.04
CA GLN A 296 -16.21 2.49 -16.85
C GLN A 296 -15.17 3.12 -15.92
N ASP A 297 -13.91 2.75 -16.12
CA ASP A 297 -12.77 3.31 -15.39
C ASP A 297 -12.72 4.84 -15.59
N LYS A 298 -12.44 5.57 -14.51
CA LYS A 298 -12.39 7.04 -14.50
C LYS A 298 -11.09 7.54 -13.91
N ARG A 299 -10.62 8.66 -14.46
CA ARG A 299 -9.65 9.56 -13.85
C ARG A 299 -10.37 10.91 -13.71
N ILE A 300 -10.39 11.46 -12.50
CA ILE A 300 -11.15 12.67 -12.16
C ILE A 300 -10.17 13.63 -11.51
N HIS A 301 -9.77 14.69 -12.22
CA HIS A 301 -8.97 15.76 -11.64
C HIS A 301 -9.84 16.55 -10.66
N LEU A 302 -9.27 16.87 -9.50
CA LEU A 302 -9.93 17.54 -8.37
C LEU A 302 -9.43 18.97 -8.13
N ASN A 303 -8.42 19.41 -8.90
CA ASN A 303 -7.89 20.78 -8.85
C ASN A 303 -9.03 21.76 -9.20
N THR A 304 -9.24 22.78 -8.38
CA THR A 304 -10.46 23.61 -8.42
C THR A 304 -10.31 24.95 -9.14
N GLU A 305 -9.10 25.39 -9.48
CA GLU A 305 -8.86 26.68 -10.16
C GLU A 305 -7.82 26.52 -11.27
N GLU A 306 -7.97 27.32 -12.33
CA GLU A 306 -6.95 27.55 -13.36
C GLU A 306 -5.88 28.48 -12.78
N GLU A 307 -5.05 27.97 -11.85
CA GLU A 307 -3.82 28.65 -11.45
C GLU A 307 -2.90 28.79 -12.68
N GLU A 308 -2.14 29.89 -12.79
CA GLU A 308 -1.25 30.11 -13.93
C GLU A 308 -0.27 28.94 -14.04
N GLU A 309 -0.19 28.32 -15.23
CA GLU A 309 0.68 27.15 -15.49
C GLU A 309 2.17 27.50 -15.35
N GLU A 310 2.69 27.54 -14.12
CA GLU A 310 4.12 27.48 -13.88
C GLU A 310 4.65 26.11 -14.35
N GLU A 311 5.76 26.13 -15.12
CA GLU A 311 6.33 24.92 -15.70
C GLU A 311 6.91 24.01 -14.59
N ARG A 312 6.09 23.07 -14.10
CA ARG A 312 6.50 22.10 -13.07
C ARG A 312 7.65 21.24 -13.56
N VAL A 313 8.58 20.92 -12.65
CA VAL A 313 9.73 20.07 -12.92
C VAL A 313 9.57 18.74 -12.21
N HIS A 314 9.61 17.64 -12.98
CA HIS A 314 9.79 16.32 -12.38
C HIS A 314 11.28 16.08 -12.11
N VAL A 315 11.68 16.19 -10.84
CA VAL A 315 12.99 15.71 -10.38
C VAL A 315 12.97 14.19 -10.42
N VAL A 316 14.05 13.59 -10.89
CA VAL A 316 14.23 12.13 -10.89
C VAL A 316 15.63 11.80 -10.42
N PHE A 317 15.74 10.78 -9.58
CA PHE A 317 17.04 10.21 -9.26
C PHE A 317 17.44 9.21 -10.34
N HIS A 318 18.73 8.90 -10.44
CA HIS A 318 19.27 7.99 -11.45
C HIS A 318 20.11 6.91 -10.81
N GLU A 319 19.84 5.67 -11.21
CA GLU A 319 20.70 4.54 -10.91
C GLU A 319 22.04 4.64 -11.66
N ARG A 320 23.09 4.09 -11.06
CA ARG A 320 24.39 3.97 -11.72
C ARG A 320 24.38 2.75 -12.64
N LEU A 321 24.04 2.95 -13.91
CA LEU A 321 24.08 1.89 -14.92
C LEU A 321 25.48 1.25 -15.11
N GLN A 322 26.54 1.82 -14.54
CA GLN A 322 27.88 1.23 -14.48
C GLN A 322 27.99 0.03 -13.52
N ASP A 323 27.07 -0.09 -12.55
CA ASP A 323 27.04 -1.22 -11.61
C ASP A 323 26.45 -2.48 -12.26
N TYR A 324 25.84 -2.34 -13.45
CA TYR A 324 25.25 -3.41 -14.23
C TYR A 324 26.23 -3.99 -15.25
N THR A 325 26.20 -5.31 -15.46
CA THR A 325 26.83 -5.91 -16.64
C THR A 325 25.96 -5.60 -17.86
N SER A 326 26.55 -5.23 -19.00
CA SER A 326 25.78 -4.69 -20.12
C SER A 326 26.36 -5.04 -21.50
N SER A 327 25.50 -5.00 -22.52
CA SER A 327 25.87 -5.12 -23.93
C SER A 327 24.91 -4.30 -24.81
N SER A 328 25.45 -3.47 -25.70
CA SER A 328 24.66 -2.69 -26.65
C SER A 328 23.92 -3.60 -27.64
N LEU A 329 22.66 -3.26 -27.93
CA LEU A 329 21.90 -3.95 -28.97
C LEU A 329 22.43 -3.52 -30.35
N LEU A 330 22.53 -4.49 -31.26
CA LEU A 330 22.87 -4.25 -32.65
C LEU A 330 21.64 -3.67 -33.38
N SER A 331 21.88 -2.67 -34.21
CA SER A 331 20.92 -2.25 -35.23
C SER A 331 21.07 -3.10 -36.50
N GLY A 332 20.02 -3.18 -37.30
CA GLY A 332 19.98 -3.92 -38.56
C GLY A 332 18.72 -3.60 -39.36
N ASP A 333 18.47 -4.37 -40.41
CA ASP A 333 17.34 -4.14 -41.31
C ASP A 333 16.00 -4.55 -40.66
N GLU A 334 14.92 -3.89 -41.05
CA GLU A 334 13.59 -4.13 -40.48
C GLU A 334 13.14 -5.58 -40.78
N GLY A 335 12.88 -6.34 -39.70
CA GLY A 335 12.52 -7.75 -39.76
C GLY A 335 13.65 -8.71 -39.38
N ASP A 336 14.90 -8.27 -39.36
CA ASP A 336 16.01 -9.09 -38.84
C ASP A 336 15.80 -9.41 -37.36
N ILE A 337 16.06 -10.67 -37.00
CA ILE A 337 15.91 -11.20 -35.64
C ILE A 337 17.29 -11.34 -35.01
N PHE A 338 17.53 -10.54 -33.98
CA PHE A 338 18.76 -10.55 -33.20
C PHE A 338 18.55 -11.28 -31.88
N THR A 339 19.64 -11.87 -31.37
CA THR A 339 19.72 -12.44 -30.02
C THR A 339 20.96 -11.89 -29.34
N VAL A 340 20.85 -11.53 -28.07
CA VAL A 340 21.98 -11.13 -27.22
C VAL A 340 21.86 -11.80 -25.85
N ASP A 341 23.02 -12.16 -25.30
CA ASP A 341 23.17 -12.71 -23.95
C ASP A 341 24.09 -11.79 -23.15
N VAL A 342 23.71 -11.47 -21.91
CA VAL A 342 24.51 -10.69 -20.96
C VAL A 342 24.55 -11.44 -19.63
N CYS A 343 25.74 -11.91 -19.24
CA CYS A 343 25.96 -12.67 -18.02
C CYS A 343 26.80 -11.86 -17.02
N GLY A 344 26.27 -11.62 -15.83
CA GLY A 344 26.94 -10.95 -14.73
C GLY A 344 27.42 -11.91 -13.64
N VAL A 345 27.37 -11.44 -12.39
CA VAL A 345 27.82 -12.15 -11.19
C VAL A 345 27.11 -13.51 -11.03
N ASP A 346 27.86 -14.52 -10.56
CA ASP A 346 27.41 -15.90 -10.34
C ASP A 346 26.73 -16.59 -11.54
N ASN A 347 27.11 -16.22 -12.77
CA ASN A 347 26.48 -16.70 -14.02
C ASN A 347 24.97 -16.37 -14.11
N PHE A 348 24.51 -15.28 -13.46
CA PHE A 348 23.17 -14.75 -13.74
C PHE A 348 23.17 -14.11 -15.13
N CYS A 349 22.42 -14.70 -16.06
CA CYS A 349 22.37 -14.31 -17.46
C CYS A 349 20.98 -13.84 -17.86
N CYS A 350 20.91 -12.69 -18.52
CA CYS A 350 19.75 -12.22 -19.25
C CYS A 350 19.93 -12.57 -20.73
N ASN A 351 18.88 -13.14 -21.34
CA ASN A 351 18.78 -13.37 -22.79
C ASN A 351 17.70 -12.45 -23.35
N LEU A 352 17.97 -11.78 -24.48
CA LEU A 352 16.98 -11.01 -25.22
C LEU A 352 17.00 -11.43 -26.69
N LYS A 353 15.82 -11.75 -27.21
CA LYS A 353 15.56 -11.91 -28.65
C LYS A 353 14.66 -10.77 -29.11
N TYR A 354 15.10 -10.01 -30.11
CA TYR A 354 14.45 -8.77 -30.54
C TYR A 354 14.53 -8.58 -32.06
N GLN A 355 13.72 -7.66 -32.58
CA GLN A 355 13.86 -7.10 -33.92
C GLN A 355 14.13 -5.60 -33.77
N TYR A 356 15.01 -5.06 -34.60
CA TYR A 356 15.36 -3.63 -34.54
C TYR A 356 14.39 -2.79 -35.38
N THR A 357 13.93 -1.67 -34.83
CA THR A 357 13.15 -0.65 -35.54
C THR A 357 13.51 0.75 -35.03
N GLY A 358 13.57 1.74 -35.93
CA GLY A 358 13.85 3.13 -35.57
C GLY A 358 15.33 3.50 -35.65
N ASN A 359 15.74 4.50 -34.86
CA ASN A 359 17.07 5.10 -34.89
C ASN A 359 17.70 5.30 -33.49
N LEU A 360 17.13 4.67 -32.46
CA LEU A 360 17.62 4.74 -31.09
C LEU A 360 18.63 3.62 -30.79
N THR A 361 19.53 3.89 -29.85
CA THR A 361 20.46 2.89 -29.31
C THR A 361 19.88 2.27 -28.06
N TYR A 362 19.87 0.95 -27.99
CA TYR A 362 19.39 0.17 -26.85
C TYR A 362 20.52 -0.65 -26.25
N MET A 363 20.32 -1.16 -25.04
CA MET A 363 21.31 -1.95 -24.30
C MET A 363 20.58 -3.02 -23.49
N LEU A 364 21.04 -4.28 -23.55
CA LEU A 364 20.65 -5.30 -22.58
C LEU A 364 21.58 -5.19 -21.37
N ILE A 365 21.02 -5.32 -20.16
CA ILE A 365 21.78 -5.33 -18.92
C ILE A 365 21.40 -6.52 -18.04
N ALA A 366 22.30 -6.89 -17.13
CA ALA A 366 22.10 -7.91 -16.10
C ALA A 366 22.76 -7.46 -14.79
N LEU A 367 22.04 -7.60 -13.68
CA LEU A 367 22.54 -7.37 -12.33
C LEU A 367 22.14 -8.52 -11.42
N LYS A 368 23.07 -8.95 -10.59
CA LYS A 368 22.85 -9.81 -9.43
C LYS A 368 23.75 -9.30 -8.30
N GLY A 369 23.15 -8.84 -7.21
CA GLY A 369 23.86 -8.24 -6.08
C GLY A 369 22.89 -7.57 -5.11
N GLN A 370 23.45 -6.86 -4.13
CA GLN A 370 22.69 -5.91 -3.31
C GLN A 370 22.44 -4.61 -4.07
N PHE A 371 21.38 -3.90 -3.69
CA PHE A 371 20.93 -2.68 -4.36
C PHE A 371 20.82 -1.54 -3.34
N GLU A 372 21.66 -0.51 -3.46
CA GLU A 372 21.70 0.60 -2.51
C GLU A 372 20.80 1.75 -2.97
N VAL A 373 19.54 1.77 -2.53
CA VAL A 373 18.61 2.92 -2.69
C VAL A 373 18.54 3.66 -1.36
N GLY A 374 19.19 4.81 -1.20
CA GLY A 374 19.14 5.59 0.05
C GLY A 374 19.78 4.94 1.30
N GLY A 375 20.18 3.66 1.23
CA GLY A 375 20.91 2.94 2.28
C GLY A 375 20.64 1.44 2.23
N ARG A 376 21.62 0.66 1.74
CA ARG A 376 21.72 -0.82 1.70
C ARG A 376 20.42 -1.65 1.82
N TYR A 377 20.08 -2.31 0.70
CA TYR A 377 19.20 -3.48 0.66
C TYR A 377 19.94 -4.70 0.06
#